data_AF-Q583Y5-F1
#
_entry.id   AF-Q583Y5-F1
#
_cell.length_a   1.000
_cell.length_b   1.000
_cell.length_c   1.000
_cell.angle_alpha   90.00
_cell.angle_beta   90.00
_cell.angle_gamma   90.00
#
_symmetry.space_group_name_H-M   'P 1'
#
loop_
_entity.id
_entity.type
_entity.pdbx_description
1 polymer ?
#
loop_
_entity_poly.entity_id
_entity_poly.type
_entity_poly.pdbx_seq_one_letter_code
_entity_poly.pdbx_strand_id
1 'polypeptide(L)'
;MKVSSFIVQLRPGFFRLMIHAKPGARSTALAAQPQALDEALEVRLAAPPVDGKANTELVEFMQTLLEQQLATLRITQKQHLRKSGCEDGEDEVYTYEHYAKKKKSKNNKRMNEDSKSGEAKVEYPDDKVRVSLVSGLTSRNKVLEVTFPGTEEDLLAVLKSADFS
;
A
#
# COMPACT_ATOMS: atom_id res chain seq x y z
N MET A 1 -21.58 5.84 -9.08
CA MET A 1 -21.22 7.22 -8.68
C MET A 1 -19.72 7.19 -8.45
N LYS A 2 -18.93 8.06 -9.09
CA LYS A 2 -17.49 8.10 -8.86
C LYS A 2 -17.25 8.67 -7.47
N VAL A 3 -16.71 7.87 -6.53
CA VAL A 3 -16.66 8.30 -5.12
C VAL A 3 -15.45 9.18 -4.84
N SER A 4 -14.45 9.19 -5.73
CA SER A 4 -13.26 10.04 -5.63
C SER A 4 -12.63 10.31 -6.99
N SER A 5 -12.01 11.48 -7.16
CA SER A 5 -11.33 11.86 -8.40
C SER A 5 -10.01 11.10 -8.61
N PHE A 6 -9.25 10.88 -7.53
CA PHE A 6 -7.94 10.23 -7.54
C PHE A 6 -7.97 8.69 -7.59
N ILE A 7 -9.14 8.08 -7.36
CA ILE A 7 -9.35 6.62 -7.43
C ILE A 7 -10.04 6.29 -8.76
N VAL A 8 -9.51 5.31 -9.47
CA VAL A 8 -10.11 4.77 -10.69
C VAL A 8 -10.22 3.27 -10.55
N GLN A 9 -11.43 2.76 -10.38
CA GLN A 9 -11.69 1.33 -10.49
C GLN A 9 -11.46 0.85 -11.93
N LEU A 10 -10.49 -0.05 -12.11
CA LEU A 10 -10.21 -0.68 -13.42
C LEU A 10 -11.06 -1.94 -13.59
N ARG A 11 -11.16 -2.76 -12.53
CA ARG A 11 -11.94 -4.00 -12.46
C ARG A 11 -12.43 -4.21 -11.02
N PRO A 12 -13.42 -5.08 -10.76
CA PRO A 12 -13.79 -5.43 -9.38
C PRO A 12 -12.57 -5.94 -8.60
N GLY A 13 -12.27 -5.28 -7.46
CA GLY A 13 -11.10 -5.56 -6.63
C GLY A 13 -9.77 -4.98 -7.12
N PHE A 14 -9.75 -4.24 -8.23
CA PHE A 14 -8.54 -3.65 -8.80
C PHE A 14 -8.71 -2.16 -9.10
N PHE A 15 -7.92 -1.35 -8.41
CA PHE A 15 -8.05 0.10 -8.38
C PHE A 15 -6.73 0.76 -8.75
N ARG A 16 -6.82 1.95 -9.33
CA ARG A 16 -5.68 2.78 -9.66
C ARG A 16 -5.75 4.06 -8.84
N LEU A 17 -4.70 4.35 -8.08
CA LEU A 17 -4.58 5.52 -7.24
C LEU A 17 -3.61 6.53 -7.86
N MET A 18 -4.05 7.77 -8.01
CA MET A 18 -3.18 8.88 -8.33
C MET A 18 -2.56 9.43 -7.06
N ILE A 19 -1.22 9.46 -7.02
CA ILE A 19 -0.43 9.84 -5.84
C ILE A 19 0.49 11.01 -6.20
N HIS A 20 0.54 12.03 -5.34
CA HIS A 20 1.53 13.09 -5.39
C HIS A 20 2.60 12.87 -4.33
N ALA A 21 3.71 12.25 -4.75
CA ALA A 21 4.83 11.97 -3.88
C ALA A 21 5.74 13.20 -3.70
N LYS A 22 6.04 13.53 -2.44
CA LYS A 22 6.97 14.58 -2.00
C LYS A 22 8.18 13.90 -1.31
N PRO A 23 9.21 13.50 -2.09
CA PRO A 23 10.40 12.85 -1.53
C PRO A 23 11.28 13.84 -0.76
N GLY A 24 12.11 13.32 0.14
CA GLY A 24 13.01 14.13 0.99
C GLY A 24 12.31 14.83 2.15
N ALA A 25 11.19 14.28 2.63
CA ALA A 25 10.54 14.72 3.86
C ALA A 25 11.29 14.25 5.11
N ARG A 26 10.89 14.72 6.30
CA ARG A 26 11.46 14.27 7.57
C ARG A 26 11.04 12.84 7.95
N SER A 27 9.81 12.47 7.57
CA SER A 27 9.18 11.18 7.85
C SER A 27 8.26 10.80 6.70
N THR A 28 7.96 9.51 6.57
CA THR A 28 7.03 8.98 5.57
C THR A 28 5.61 8.95 6.13
N ALA A 29 4.72 9.73 5.52
CA ALA A 29 3.33 9.90 5.97
C ALA A 29 2.45 10.47 4.84
N LEU A 30 1.13 10.33 4.99
CA LEU A 30 0.17 11.04 4.14
C LEU A 30 0.27 12.55 4.43
N ALA A 31 0.49 13.36 3.41
CA ALA A 31 0.71 14.81 3.58
C ALA A 31 -0.59 15.57 3.81
N ALA A 32 -1.71 15.03 3.33
CA ALA A 32 -3.04 15.58 3.43
C ALA A 32 -4.06 14.44 3.54
N GLN A 33 -5.21 14.73 4.16
CA GLN A 33 -6.33 13.80 4.22
C GLN A 33 -6.94 13.64 2.82
N PRO A 34 -7.15 12.40 2.31
CA PRO A 34 -7.79 12.17 1.03
C PRO A 34 -9.22 12.71 1.04
N GLN A 35 -9.49 13.75 0.26
CA GLN A 35 -10.85 14.20 0.00
C GLN A 35 -11.32 13.65 -1.35
N ALA A 36 -12.62 13.40 -1.46
CA ALA A 36 -13.20 12.89 -2.71
C ALA A 36 -12.96 13.84 -3.91
N LEU A 37 -12.74 15.13 -3.64
CA LEU A 37 -12.48 16.15 -4.65
C LEU A 37 -11.02 16.20 -5.12
N ASP A 38 -10.07 15.64 -4.35
CA ASP A 38 -8.64 15.72 -4.67
C ASP A 38 -8.33 14.94 -5.96
N GLU A 39 -7.50 15.53 -6.83
CA GLU A 39 -7.05 14.88 -8.06
C GLU A 39 -6.02 13.78 -7.79
N ALA A 40 -5.27 13.88 -6.69
CA ALA A 40 -4.27 12.91 -6.26
C ALA A 40 -4.08 12.92 -4.73
N LEU A 41 -3.72 11.78 -4.16
CA LEU A 41 -3.37 11.64 -2.74
C LEU A 41 -1.94 12.12 -2.50
N GLU A 42 -1.75 13.12 -1.64
CA GLU A 42 -0.42 13.64 -1.32
C GLU A 42 0.29 12.78 -0.27
N VAL A 43 1.53 12.39 -0.57
CA VAL A 43 2.34 11.49 0.29
C VAL A 43 3.73 12.08 0.44
N ARG A 44 4.17 12.25 1.68
CA ARG A 44 5.54 12.63 2.02
C ARG A 44 6.35 11.36 2.23
N LEU A 45 7.56 11.32 1.67
CA LEU A 45 8.47 10.19 1.77
C LEU A 45 9.79 10.68 2.36
N ALA A 46 10.27 10.01 3.40
CA ALA A 46 11.57 10.30 4.00
C ALA A 46 12.71 9.96 3.04
N ALA A 47 12.52 8.94 2.20
CA ALA A 47 13.50 8.55 1.21
C ALA A 47 13.81 9.69 0.23
N PRO A 48 15.10 9.95 -0.04
CA PRO A 48 15.51 10.89 -1.07
C PRO A 48 15.09 10.40 -2.48
N PRO A 49 14.91 11.30 -3.45
CA PRO A 49 14.58 10.97 -4.85
C PRO A 49 15.79 10.41 -5.62
N VAL A 50 16.56 9.52 -5.00
CA VAL A 50 17.78 8.90 -5.57
C VAL A 50 17.54 7.41 -5.78
N ASP A 51 17.94 6.89 -6.94
CA ASP A 51 17.87 5.46 -7.30
C ASP A 51 16.51 4.78 -7.06
N GLY A 52 15.41 5.52 -7.21
CA GLY A 52 14.08 4.96 -7.00
C GLY A 52 13.76 4.57 -5.55
N LYS A 53 14.60 4.92 -4.56
CA LYS A 53 14.33 4.62 -3.13
C LYS A 53 12.99 5.19 -2.67
N ALA A 54 12.65 6.40 -3.10
CA ALA A 54 11.34 6.99 -2.84
C ALA A 54 10.18 6.17 -3.45
N ASN A 55 10.39 5.54 -4.61
CA ASN A 55 9.36 4.71 -5.24
C ASN A 55 9.14 3.42 -4.45
N THR A 56 10.23 2.77 -4.04
CA THR A 56 10.18 1.57 -3.19
C THR A 56 9.49 1.87 -1.87
N GLU A 57 9.92 2.94 -1.18
CA GLU A 57 9.33 3.33 0.10
C GLU A 57 7.85 3.71 -0.04
N LEU A 58 7.45 4.35 -1.15
CA LEU A 58 6.05 4.65 -1.40
C LEU A 58 5.20 3.38 -1.55
N VAL A 59 5.67 2.40 -2.32
CA VAL A 59 4.94 1.15 -2.53
C VAL A 59 4.84 0.38 -1.22
N GLU A 60 5.94 0.27 -0.47
CA GLU A 60 5.97 -0.39 0.84
C GLU A 60 5.06 0.30 1.87
N PHE A 61 5.10 1.63 1.92
CA PHE A 61 4.24 2.42 2.81
C PHE A 61 2.76 2.21 2.48
N MET A 62 2.38 2.34 1.20
CA MET A 62 1.00 2.15 0.77
C MET A 62 0.50 0.72 1.00
N GLN A 63 1.34 -0.27 0.74
CA GLN A 63 1.00 -1.67 0.98
C GLN A 63 0.73 -1.91 2.48
N THR A 64 1.67 -1.50 3.33
CA THR A 64 1.55 -1.67 4.79
C THR A 64 0.33 -0.94 5.34
N LEU A 65 0.10 0.31 4.90
CA LEU A 65 -1.02 1.14 5.33
C LEU A 65 -2.36 0.49 4.97
N LEU A 66 -2.53 0.05 3.72
CA LEU A 66 -3.77 -0.59 3.29
C LEU A 66 -4.00 -1.95 3.96
N GLU A 67 -2.95 -2.74 4.17
CA GLU A 67 -3.05 -4.02 4.90
C GLU A 67 -3.50 -3.80 6.36
N GLN A 68 -2.91 -2.84 7.06
CA GLN A 68 -3.28 -2.49 8.44
C GLN A 68 -4.73 -2.04 8.53
N GLN A 69 -5.17 -1.16 7.63
CA GLN A 69 -6.53 -0.63 7.64
C GLN A 69 -7.57 -1.69 7.23
N LEU A 70 -7.25 -2.56 6.27
CA LEU A 70 -8.11 -3.70 5.93
C LEU A 70 -8.24 -4.67 7.11
N ALA A 71 -7.15 -4.92 7.86
CA ALA A 71 -7.21 -5.72 9.07
C ALA A 71 -8.12 -5.08 10.13
N THR A 72 -7.98 -3.77 10.37
CA THR A 72 -8.86 -3.01 11.28
C THR A 72 -10.31 -3.08 10.86
N LEU A 73 -10.61 -2.91 9.57
CA LEU A 73 -11.97 -3.04 9.03
C LEU A 73 -12.51 -4.46 9.21
N ARG A 74 -11.71 -5.50 8.92
CA ARG A 74 -12.10 -6.91 9.12
C ARG A 74 -12.40 -7.21 10.59
N ILE A 75 -11.58 -6.72 11.51
CA ILE A 75 -11.81 -6.85 12.96
C ILE A 75 -13.12 -6.17 13.35
N THR A 76 -13.35 -4.95 12.88
CA THR A 76 -14.58 -4.18 13.17
C THR A 76 -15.82 -4.89 12.62
N GLN A 77 -15.75 -5.41 11.40
CA GLN A 77 -16.84 -6.19 10.79
C GLN A 77 -17.13 -7.48 11.57
N LYS A 78 -16.11 -8.22 12.00
CA LYS A 78 -16.26 -9.42 12.84
C LYS A 78 -16.90 -9.09 14.20
N GLN A 79 -16.52 -7.98 14.83
CA GLN A 79 -17.11 -7.57 16.12
C GLN A 79 -18.61 -7.28 16.02
N HIS A 80 -19.07 -6.70 14.91
CA HIS A 80 -20.50 -6.48 14.69
C HIS A 80 -21.26 -7.81 14.51
N LEU A 81 -20.65 -8.79 13.85
CA LEU A 81 -21.25 -10.12 13.64
C LEU A 81 -21.28 -10.97 14.93
N ARG A 82 -20.28 -10.83 15.80
CA ARG A 82 -20.18 -11.58 17.08
C ARG A 82 -21.25 -11.22 18.12
N LYS A 83 -22.01 -10.12 17.95
CA LYS A 83 -23.21 -9.87 18.76
C LYS A 83 -24.42 -10.72 18.37
N SER A 84 -24.36 -11.49 17.28
CA SER A 84 -25.47 -12.30 16.78
C SER A 84 -25.23 -13.82 16.77
N GLY A 85 -24.08 -14.32 17.24
CA GLY A 85 -23.84 -15.77 17.25
C GLY A 85 -22.54 -16.14 17.93
N CYS A 86 -22.65 -16.94 18.99
CA CYS A 86 -21.56 -17.69 19.57
C CYS A 86 -20.99 -18.64 18.51
N GLU A 87 -19.70 -18.56 18.22
CA GLU A 87 -18.84 -19.73 18.01
C GLU A 87 -17.36 -19.29 17.91
N ASP A 88 -16.57 -20.06 18.63
CA ASP A 88 -15.15 -19.94 18.91
C ASP A 88 -14.36 -20.03 17.60
N GLY A 89 -13.38 -19.14 17.41
CA GLY A 89 -12.62 -19.06 16.17
C GLY A 89 -11.44 -18.14 16.37
N GLU A 90 -10.39 -18.73 16.93
CA GLU A 90 -8.97 -18.38 16.89
C GLU A 90 -8.60 -17.11 16.09
N ASP A 91 -8.36 -16.04 16.84
CA ASP A 91 -7.71 -14.81 16.38
C ASP A 91 -6.24 -15.09 16.03
N GLU A 92 -5.95 -15.23 14.74
CA GLU A 92 -4.57 -15.22 14.24
C GLU A 92 -4.01 -13.80 14.36
N VAL A 93 -3.29 -13.56 15.44
CA VAL A 93 -2.55 -12.32 15.71
C VAL A 93 -1.46 -12.16 14.66
N TYR A 94 -1.62 -11.19 13.76
CA TYR A 94 -0.57 -10.79 12.82
C TYR A 94 0.49 -9.96 13.55
N THR A 95 1.42 -10.62 14.24
CA THR A 95 2.57 -9.96 14.90
C THR A 95 3.53 -9.42 13.85
N TYR A 96 3.58 -8.09 13.71
CA TYR A 96 4.52 -7.35 12.86
C TYR A 96 5.91 -7.23 13.52
N GLU A 97 6.47 -8.34 14.01
CA GLU A 97 7.80 -8.43 14.61
C GLU A 97 8.73 -9.30 13.75
N HIS A 98 9.18 -8.83 12.58
CA HIS A 98 10.29 -9.49 11.88
C HIS A 98 11.16 -8.62 10.95
N TYR A 99 11.06 -7.29 10.97
CA TYR A 99 12.00 -6.42 10.25
C TYR A 99 13.18 -5.96 11.12
N ALA A 100 13.90 -6.92 11.72
CA ALA A 100 15.23 -6.67 12.29
C ALA A 100 15.99 -7.98 12.56
N LYS A 101 16.82 -8.44 11.61
CA LYS A 101 18.12 -9.13 11.84
C LYS A 101 18.66 -9.76 10.54
N LYS A 102 19.68 -9.13 9.95
CA LYS A 102 20.85 -9.83 9.41
C LYS A 102 22.03 -8.86 9.20
N LYS A 103 22.74 -8.59 10.29
CA LYS A 103 24.19 -8.29 10.25
C LYS A 103 24.92 -9.64 10.27
N LYS A 104 25.63 -10.01 9.22
CA LYS A 104 26.94 -10.71 9.30
C LYS A 104 27.59 -10.93 7.93
N SER A 105 28.86 -10.50 7.88
CA SER A 105 29.97 -11.06 7.09
C SER A 105 29.99 -10.75 5.59
N LYS A 106 30.93 -9.90 5.14
CA LYS A 106 32.26 -10.30 4.64
C LYS A 106 32.16 -11.42 3.59
N ASN A 107 32.27 -11.08 2.30
CA ASN A 107 33.46 -11.40 1.49
C ASN A 107 33.27 -10.89 0.05
N ASN A 108 34.24 -10.10 -0.40
CA ASN A 108 34.83 -10.12 -1.74
C ASN A 108 34.02 -10.58 -2.97
N LYS A 109 34.05 -9.67 -3.97
CA LYS A 109 34.70 -9.88 -5.28
C LYS A 109 33.84 -10.48 -6.39
N ARG A 110 33.69 -9.65 -7.45
CA ARG A 110 33.42 -10.00 -8.86
C ARG A 110 32.02 -10.55 -9.09
N MET A 111 31.38 -10.48 -10.24
CA MET A 111 31.58 -9.85 -11.55
C MET A 111 30.21 -10.06 -12.20
N ASN A 112 29.68 -9.03 -12.85
CA ASN A 112 28.92 -9.12 -14.09
C ASN A 112 27.55 -9.87 -14.11
N GLU A 113 26.76 -9.48 -15.11
CA GLU A 113 25.63 -10.21 -15.71
C GLU A 113 24.22 -10.03 -15.11
N ASP A 114 23.37 -9.47 -15.98
CA ASP A 114 21.98 -9.86 -16.21
C ASP A 114 20.94 -9.61 -15.11
N SER A 115 20.56 -8.34 -14.91
CA SER A 115 19.22 -8.04 -14.40
C SER A 115 18.20 -8.21 -15.52
N LYS A 116 17.93 -9.48 -15.85
CA LYS A 116 16.77 -9.93 -16.59
C LYS A 116 15.55 -9.51 -15.78
N SER A 117 14.88 -8.45 -16.23
CA SER A 117 13.54 -8.04 -15.79
C SER A 117 12.58 -9.20 -16.08
N GLY A 118 12.50 -10.13 -15.13
CA GLY A 118 11.61 -11.27 -15.15
C GLY A 118 10.18 -10.79 -14.96
N GLU A 119 9.46 -10.80 -16.08
CA GLU A 119 8.00 -10.80 -16.19
C GLU A 119 7.37 -11.64 -15.08
N ALA A 120 6.91 -10.99 -14.00
CA ALA A 120 6.04 -11.62 -13.04
C ALA A 120 4.65 -11.68 -13.67
N LYS A 121 4.33 -12.81 -14.32
CA LYS A 121 2.93 -13.21 -14.56
C LYS A 121 2.28 -13.38 -13.20
N VAL A 122 1.57 -12.37 -12.73
CA VAL A 122 0.91 -12.47 -11.43
C VAL A 122 -0.51 -12.98 -11.64
N GLU A 123 -0.70 -14.25 -11.30
CA GLU A 123 -1.98 -14.92 -11.13
C GLU A 123 -2.57 -14.45 -9.78
N TYR A 124 -3.76 -13.85 -9.78
CA TYR A 124 -4.42 -13.36 -8.56
C TYR A 124 -5.81 -14.00 -8.43
N PRO A 125 -5.96 -14.90 -7.46
CA PRO A 125 -7.18 -14.93 -6.67
C PRO A 125 -6.79 -15.12 -5.19
N ASP A 126 -6.55 -14.05 -4.45
CA ASP A 126 -6.33 -14.16 -3.01
C ASP A 126 -6.66 -12.83 -2.34
N ASP A 127 -7.35 -12.88 -1.20
CA ASP A 127 -7.84 -11.81 -0.31
C ASP A 127 -6.77 -10.84 0.26
N LYS A 128 -5.67 -10.66 -0.47
CA LYS A 128 -4.49 -9.89 -0.11
C LYS A 128 -4.47 -8.55 -0.82
N VAL A 129 -4.05 -7.53 -0.09
CA VAL A 129 -3.76 -6.22 -0.70
C VAL A 129 -2.42 -6.30 -1.40
N ARG A 130 -2.35 -5.79 -2.63
CA ARG A 130 -1.09 -5.68 -3.37
C ARG A 130 -1.00 -4.32 -4.02
N VAL A 131 0.15 -3.67 -3.88
CA VAL A 131 0.41 -2.34 -4.44
C VAL A 131 1.56 -2.43 -5.42
N SER A 132 1.43 -1.79 -6.58
CA SER A 132 2.47 -1.77 -7.61
C SER A 132 2.53 -0.40 -8.28
N LEU A 133 3.74 0.08 -8.55
CA LEU A 133 3.94 1.34 -9.25
C LEU A 133 3.81 1.12 -10.76
N VAL A 134 2.82 1.75 -11.39
CA VAL A 134 2.58 1.66 -12.84
C VAL A 134 3.42 2.68 -13.58
N SER A 135 3.37 3.93 -13.11
CA SER A 135 4.00 5.05 -13.80
C SER A 135 4.38 6.18 -12.86
N GLY A 136 5.23 7.08 -13.35
CA GLY A 136 5.74 8.21 -12.57
C GLY A 136 7.07 7.91 -11.88
N LEU A 137 7.96 7.12 -12.49
CA LEU A 137 9.26 6.80 -11.91
C LEU A 137 10.08 8.05 -11.54
N THR A 138 10.05 9.07 -12.40
CA THR A 138 10.75 10.37 -12.23
C THR A 138 9.81 11.54 -11.92
N SER A 139 8.49 11.31 -12.02
CA SER A 139 7.48 12.34 -11.77
C SER A 139 7.09 12.39 -10.29
N ARG A 140 6.71 13.59 -9.82
CA ARG A 140 6.02 13.77 -8.53
C ARG A 140 4.66 13.08 -8.54
N ASN A 141 4.03 13.05 -9.71
CA ASN A 141 2.74 12.41 -9.93
C ASN A 141 3.01 10.95 -10.29
N LYS A 142 2.66 10.08 -9.36
CA LYS A 142 2.83 8.64 -9.43
C LYS A 142 1.48 7.98 -9.54
N VAL A 143 1.46 6.86 -10.22
CA VAL A 143 0.27 6.05 -10.36
C VAL A 143 0.56 4.70 -9.74
N LEU A 144 -0.22 4.36 -8.73
CA LEU A 144 -0.19 3.04 -8.12
C LEU A 144 -1.39 2.22 -8.58
N GLU A 145 -1.15 0.96 -8.87
CA GLU A 145 -2.17 -0.07 -8.99
C GLU A 145 -2.28 -0.79 -7.65
N VAL A 146 -3.52 -0.92 -7.18
CA VAL A 146 -3.85 -1.51 -5.89
C VAL A 146 -4.89 -2.59 -6.11
N THR A 147 -4.55 -3.82 -5.75
CA THR A 147 -5.52 -4.89 -5.57
C THR A 147 -6.06 -4.79 -4.16
N PHE A 148 -7.37 -4.64 -4.00
CA PHE A 148 -8.02 -4.51 -2.70
C PHE A 148 -9.29 -5.37 -2.68
N PRO A 149 -9.42 -6.31 -1.73
CA PRO A 149 -10.61 -7.15 -1.62
C PRO A 149 -11.75 -6.33 -0.98
N GLY A 150 -12.42 -5.50 -1.79
CA GLY A 150 -13.50 -4.62 -1.37
C GLY A 150 -14.00 -3.72 -2.51
N THR A 151 -14.90 -2.80 -2.19
CA THR A 151 -15.41 -1.79 -3.14
C THR A 151 -14.54 -0.52 -3.11
N GLU A 152 -14.73 0.36 -4.10
CA GLU A 152 -14.07 1.69 -4.14
C GLU A 152 -14.35 2.49 -2.85
N GLU A 153 -15.56 2.34 -2.29
CA GLU A 153 -15.98 2.97 -1.04
C GLU A 153 -15.22 2.48 0.18
N ASP A 154 -15.00 1.17 0.29
CA ASP A 154 -14.25 0.58 1.39
C ASP A 154 -12.78 1.01 1.34
N LEU A 155 -12.19 1.03 0.14
CA LEU A 155 -10.84 1.56 -0.07
C LEU A 155 -10.74 3.04 0.31
N LEU A 156 -11.72 3.85 -0.07
CA LEU A 156 -11.77 5.27 0.32
C LEU A 156 -11.94 5.43 1.84
N ALA A 157 -12.75 4.60 2.48
CA ALA A 157 -12.94 4.60 3.93
C ALA A 157 -11.64 4.24 4.64
N VAL A 158 -10.95 3.18 4.22
CA VAL A 158 -9.60 2.81 4.67
C VAL A 158 -8.63 3.99 4.58
N LEU A 159 -8.59 4.66 3.42
CA LEU A 159 -7.68 5.78 3.20
C LEU A 159 -8.02 7.01 4.05
N LYS A 160 -9.30 7.25 4.34
CA LYS A 160 -9.75 8.32 5.25
C LYS A 160 -9.52 7.99 6.71
N SER A 161 -9.60 6.71 7.07
CA SER A 161 -9.33 6.20 8.42
C SER A 161 -7.85 6.04 8.73
N ALA A 162 -6.97 6.11 7.71
CA ALA A 162 -5.54 6.07 7.91
C ALA A 162 -5.05 7.27 8.74
N ASP A 163 -4.36 6.99 9.85
CA ASP A 163 -3.82 8.03 10.72
C ASP A 163 -2.82 8.93 9.96
N PHE A 164 -3.08 10.24 10.01
CA PHE A 164 -2.21 11.29 9.49
C PHE A 164 -1.26 11.72 10.60
N SER A 165 0.05 11.56 10.40
CA SER A 165 1.09 11.93 11.38
C SER A 165 1.96 13.09 10.94
#